data_AF-A0A5S4VWB9-F1
#
_entry.id   AF-A0A5S4VWB9-F1
#
_cell.length_a   1.000
_cell.length_b   1.000
_cell.length_c   1.000
_cell.angle_alpha   90.00
_cell.angle_beta   90.00
_cell.angle_gamma   90.00
#
_symmetry.space_group_name_H-M   'P 1'
#
loop_
_entity.id
_entity.type
_entity.pdbx_description
1 polymer ?
#
loop_
_entity_poly.entity_id
_entity_poly.type
_entity_poly.pdbx_seq_one_letter_code
_entity_poly.pdbx_strand_id
1 'polypeptide(L)'
;MATIGTFTSTGNGFSGTIKTLNLNVKAKLIRVDTPSDKGPHFRVYSGNVELGAAWQKTAKDTERDYLSVKLDDPSFPAPIYATLIEVEGAEGLQLIWSRPNRD
;
A
#
# COMPACT_ATOMS: atom_id res chain seq x y z
N MET A 1 -4.65 -11.95 8.64
CA MET A 1 -4.59 -10.86 7.64
C MET A 1 -5.85 -10.02 7.81
N ALA A 2 -5.82 -8.73 7.51
CA ALA A 2 -7.00 -7.87 7.52
C ALA A 2 -6.94 -6.86 6.37
N THR A 3 -8.05 -6.68 5.66
CA THR A 3 -8.17 -5.60 4.68
C THR A 3 -8.31 -4.28 5.43
N ILE A 4 -7.34 -3.40 5.24
CA ILE A 4 -7.28 -2.07 5.86
C ILE A 4 -7.45 -0.95 4.82
N GLY A 5 -7.83 -1.28 3.59
CA GLY A 5 -8.10 -0.28 2.58
C GLY A 5 -8.54 -0.87 1.26
N THR A 6 -9.15 -0.01 0.44
CA THR A 6 -9.59 -0.32 -0.92
C THR A 6 -9.17 0.83 -1.81
N PHE A 7 -8.62 0.50 -2.97
CA PHE A 7 -8.05 1.45 -3.92
C PHE A 7 -8.51 1.14 -5.34
N THR A 8 -8.56 2.19 -6.15
CA THR A 8 -8.76 2.10 -7.59
C THR A 8 -7.51 2.59 -8.30
N SER A 9 -7.20 1.97 -9.43
CA SER A 9 -6.14 2.45 -10.32
C SER A 9 -6.52 3.82 -10.90
N THR A 10 -5.52 4.67 -11.07
CA THR A 10 -5.61 6.00 -11.67
C THR A 10 -4.48 6.13 -12.69
N GLY A 11 -4.52 7.16 -13.54
CA GLY A 11 -3.54 7.30 -14.62
C GLY A 11 -2.07 7.27 -14.18
N ASN A 12 -1.72 7.75 -12.98
CA ASN A 12 -0.33 7.76 -12.47
C ASN A 12 -0.17 7.12 -11.08
N GLY A 13 -1.03 6.17 -10.73
CA GLY A 13 -0.95 5.46 -9.45
C GLY A 13 -2.30 5.00 -8.93
N PHE A 14 -2.57 5.12 -7.63
CA PHE A 14 -3.78 4.60 -7.02
C PHE A 14 -4.42 5.62 -6.08
N SER A 15 -5.74 5.60 -5.97
CA SER A 15 -6.49 6.42 -5.01
C SER A 15 -7.48 5.57 -4.25
N GLY A 16 -7.63 5.81 -2.95
CA GLY A 16 -8.46 4.98 -2.10
C GLY A 16 -8.53 5.48 -0.67
N THR A 17 -8.85 4.58 0.24
CA THR A 17 -8.93 4.86 1.68
C THR A 17 -8.14 3.86 2.48
N ILE A 18 -7.48 4.32 3.53
CA ILE A 18 -6.87 3.46 4.55
C ILE A 18 -7.69 3.61 5.83
N LYS A 19 -8.20 2.48 6.34
CA LYS A 19 -9.06 2.41 7.51
C LYS A 19 -8.57 1.33 8.48
N THR A 20 -8.26 1.74 9.69
CA THR A 20 -8.03 0.88 10.86
C THR A 20 -8.94 1.36 12.00
N LEU A 21 -8.80 0.81 13.21
CA LEU A 21 -9.58 1.27 14.36
C LEU A 21 -9.37 2.76 14.65
N ASN A 22 -8.13 3.25 14.52
CA ASN A 22 -7.74 4.63 14.89
C ASN A 22 -7.40 5.52 13.69
N LEU A 23 -7.45 5.00 12.47
CA LEU A 23 -7.10 5.73 11.25
C LEU A 23 -8.24 5.61 10.24
N ASN A 24 -8.67 6.73 9.66
CA ASN A 24 -9.60 6.73 8.54
C ASN A 24 -9.27 7.90 7.61
N VAL A 25 -8.46 7.64 6.59
CA VAL A 25 -7.92 8.68 5.71
C VAL A 25 -8.12 8.31 4.25
N LYS A 26 -8.35 9.34 3.42
CA LYS A 26 -8.18 9.20 1.96
C LYS A 26 -6.69 9.17 1.66
N ALA A 27 -6.27 8.23 0.85
CA ALA A 27 -4.87 8.05 0.51
C ALA A 27 -4.67 7.95 -1.02
N LYS A 28 -3.49 8.37 -1.46
CA LYS A 28 -3.03 8.25 -2.84
C LYS A 28 -1.67 7.59 -2.87
N LEU A 29 -1.46 6.67 -3.79
CA LEU A 29 -0.15 6.17 -4.17
C LEU A 29 0.24 6.88 -5.45
N ILE A 30 1.30 7.67 -5.42
CA ILE A 30 1.78 8.44 -6.58
C ILE A 30 3.07 7.78 -7.05
N ARG A 31 3.14 7.48 -8.36
CA ARG A 31 4.33 6.85 -8.93
C ARG A 31 5.53 7.79 -8.84
N VAL A 32 6.70 7.23 -8.55
CA VAL A 32 7.98 7.94 -8.64
C VAL A 32 8.44 7.89 -10.09
N ASP A 33 8.73 9.04 -10.70
CA ASP A 33 9.09 9.12 -12.12
C ASP A 33 10.40 8.37 -12.43
N THR A 34 11.39 8.52 -11.56
CA THR A 34 12.71 7.88 -11.71
C THR A 34 13.10 7.16 -10.42
N PRO A 35 12.53 5.97 -10.17
CA PRO A 35 12.87 5.20 -8.98
C PRO A 35 14.32 4.68 -9.08
N SER A 36 15.05 4.67 -7.96
CA SER A 36 16.34 3.98 -7.88
C SER A 36 16.13 2.46 -7.76
N ASP A 37 17.16 1.66 -8.04
CA ASP A 37 17.09 0.19 -8.04
C ASP A 37 16.48 -0.42 -6.76
N LYS A 38 16.73 0.21 -5.61
CA LYS A 38 16.20 -0.20 -4.30
C LYS A 38 15.16 0.78 -3.74
N GLY A 39 14.90 1.85 -4.48
CA GLY A 39 13.96 2.90 -4.11
C GLY A 39 12.51 2.47 -4.26
N PRO A 40 11.59 3.23 -3.68
CA PRO A 40 10.17 2.96 -3.85
C PRO A 40 9.69 3.30 -5.25
N HIS A 41 8.77 2.48 -5.78
CA HIS A 41 8.08 2.74 -7.03
C HIS A 41 6.91 3.72 -6.84
N PHE A 42 6.36 3.80 -5.62
CA PHE A 42 5.28 4.72 -5.27
C PHE A 42 5.51 5.36 -3.90
N ARG A 43 5.04 6.60 -3.73
CA ARG A 43 4.93 7.30 -2.45
C ARG A 43 3.47 7.35 -2.01
N VAL A 44 3.20 7.16 -0.72
CA VAL A 44 1.85 7.11 -0.16
C VAL A 44 1.56 8.44 0.53
N TYR A 45 0.48 9.12 0.14
CA TYR A 45 0.08 10.43 0.65
C TYR A 45 -1.34 10.45 1.19
N SER A 46 -1.58 11.26 2.21
CA SER A 46 -2.89 11.68 2.69
C SER A 46 -2.90 13.20 2.73
N GLY A 47 -3.63 13.82 1.78
CA GLY A 47 -3.46 15.24 1.50
C GLY A 47 -2.01 15.53 1.08
N ASN A 48 -1.34 16.43 1.80
CA ASN A 48 0.04 16.82 1.56
C ASN A 48 1.06 16.11 2.48
N VAL A 49 0.61 15.14 3.30
CA VAL A 49 1.46 14.40 4.22
C VAL A 49 1.85 13.07 3.59
N GLU A 50 3.15 12.78 3.50
CA GLU A 50 3.67 11.47 3.12
C GLU A 50 3.59 10.53 4.33
N LEU A 51 2.91 9.39 4.19
CA LEU A 51 2.74 8.40 5.26
C LEU A 51 3.42 7.06 4.95
N GLY A 52 4.09 6.94 3.81
CA GLY A 52 4.77 5.70 3.46
C GLY A 52 5.18 5.60 2.01
N ALA A 53 5.54 4.39 1.63
CA ALA A 53 6.02 4.06 0.29
C ALA A 53 5.61 2.64 -0.12
N ALA A 54 5.68 2.37 -1.42
CA ALA A 54 5.39 1.05 -1.96
C ALA A 54 6.35 0.63 -3.08
N TRP A 55 6.57 -0.68 -3.17
CA TRP A 55 7.42 -1.33 -4.15
C TRP A 55 6.59 -2.33 -4.94
N GLN A 56 6.51 -2.14 -6.25
CA GLN A 56 6.02 -3.16 -7.17
C GLN A 56 6.87 -4.41 -7.10
N LYS A 57 6.21 -5.57 -6.96
CA LYS A 57 6.80 -6.90 -6.91
C LYS A 57 5.91 -7.87 -7.68
N THR A 58 6.50 -8.97 -8.14
CA THR A 58 5.79 -10.08 -8.75
C THR A 58 5.90 -11.30 -7.85
N ALA A 59 4.78 -11.95 -7.54
CA ALA A 59 4.76 -13.14 -6.69
C ALA A 59 5.35 -14.33 -7.46
N LYS A 60 6.30 -15.05 -6.84
CA LYS A 60 7.03 -16.15 -7.50
C LYS A 60 6.15 -17.31 -7.96
N ASP A 61 5.13 -17.64 -7.17
CA ASP A 61 4.32 -18.84 -7.40
C ASP A 61 3.12 -18.59 -8.33
N THR A 62 2.60 -17.36 -8.32
CA THR A 62 1.37 -17.00 -9.06
C THR A 62 1.62 -16.07 -10.24
N GLU A 63 2.84 -15.55 -10.38
CA GLU A 63 3.23 -14.50 -11.35
C GLU A 63 2.36 -13.23 -11.30
N ARG A 64 1.57 -13.04 -10.24
CA ARG A 64 0.73 -11.86 -10.04
C ARG A 64 1.55 -10.70 -9.51
N ASP A 65 1.33 -9.54 -10.11
CA ASP A 65 1.87 -8.28 -9.63
C ASP A 65 1.12 -7.79 -8.39
N TYR A 66 1.87 -7.23 -7.45
CA TYR A 66 1.35 -6.60 -6.26
C TYR A 66 2.27 -5.45 -5.82
N LEU A 67 1.76 -4.55 -4.99
CA LEU A 67 2.60 -3.58 -4.30
C LEU A 67 2.86 -4.04 -2.87
N SER A 68 4.12 -4.17 -2.52
CA SER A 68 4.58 -4.27 -1.14
C SER A 68 4.57 -2.86 -0.55
N VAL A 69 3.69 -2.60 0.41
CA VAL A 69 3.46 -1.27 1.01
C VAL A 69 4.06 -1.23 2.42
N LYS A 70 4.77 -0.14 2.73
CA LYS A 70 5.23 0.20 4.08
C LYS A 70 4.63 1.56 4.44
N LEU A 71 3.78 1.59 5.46
CA LEU A 71 3.28 2.83 6.07
C LEU A 71 4.12 3.12 7.32
N ASP A 72 4.74 4.28 7.40
CA ASP A 72 5.77 4.61 8.40
C ASP A 72 5.71 6.10 8.76
N ASP A 73 4.54 6.53 9.22
CA ASP A 73 4.30 7.88 9.71
C ASP A 73 4.65 7.99 11.20
N PRO A 74 5.14 9.15 11.71
CA PRO A 74 5.48 9.34 13.12
C PRO A 74 4.33 9.08 14.12
N SER A 75 3.07 9.11 13.68
CA SER A 75 1.93 8.74 14.53
C SER A 75 1.80 7.23 14.77
N PHE A 76 2.54 6.40 14.03
CA PHE A 76 2.54 4.95 14.22
C PHE A 76 3.64 4.54 15.21
N PRO A 77 3.35 3.64 16.16
CA PRO A 77 4.37 3.15 17.09
C PRO A 77 5.45 2.29 16.41
N ALA A 78 5.17 1.79 15.21
CA ALA A 78 6.08 1.04 14.36
C ALA A 78 5.56 1.03 12.90
N PRO A 79 6.42 0.73 11.90
CA PRO A 79 5.97 0.59 10.52
C PRO A 79 4.89 -0.48 10.35
N ILE A 80 3.89 -0.19 9.53
CA ILE A 80 2.83 -1.11 9.13
C ILE A 80 3.14 -1.63 7.72
N TYR A 81 3.29 -2.95 7.59
CA TYR A 81 3.50 -3.61 6.30
C TYR A 81 2.20 -4.18 5.77
N ALA A 82 1.91 -3.88 4.51
CA ALA A 82 0.70 -4.34 3.82
C ALA A 82 1.02 -4.70 2.36
N THR A 83 0.06 -5.35 1.71
CA THR A 83 0.10 -5.70 0.30
C THR A 83 -1.09 -5.08 -0.38
N LEU A 84 -0.87 -4.28 -1.44
CA LEU A 84 -1.93 -3.84 -2.33
C LEU A 84 -1.98 -4.79 -3.52
N ILE A 85 -3.12 -5.48 -3.69
CA ILE A 85 -3.28 -6.49 -4.73
C ILE A 85 -4.74 -6.56 -5.18
N GLU A 86 -4.97 -6.98 -6.42
CA GLU A 86 -6.29 -7.37 -6.88
C GLU A 86 -6.73 -8.68 -6.19
N VAL A 87 -7.95 -8.69 -5.69
CA VAL A 87 -8.57 -9.85 -5.06
C VAL A 87 -9.78 -10.23 -5.88
N GLU A 88 -9.85 -11.50 -6.29
CA GLU A 88 -10.96 -12.02 -7.08
C GLU A 88 -12.28 -11.83 -6.33
N GLY A 89 -13.28 -11.26 -7.02
CA GLY A 89 -14.60 -10.95 -6.43
C GLY A 89 -14.64 -9.70 -5.56
N ALA A 90 -13.53 -8.98 -5.38
CA ALA A 90 -13.52 -7.68 -4.70
C ALA A 90 -13.54 -6.52 -5.70
N GLU A 91 -14.21 -5.43 -5.35
CA GLU A 91 -14.14 -4.19 -6.13
C GLU A 91 -12.81 -3.46 -5.86
N GLY A 92 -12.03 -3.25 -6.92
CA GLY A 92 -10.73 -2.60 -6.84
C GLY A 92 -9.66 -3.42 -6.11
N LEU A 93 -8.52 -2.78 -5.85
CA LEU A 93 -7.38 -3.37 -5.17
C LEU A 93 -7.56 -3.29 -3.65
N GLN A 94 -7.22 -4.37 -2.96
CA GLN A 94 -7.33 -4.45 -1.51
C GLN A 94 -5.96 -4.22 -0.87
N LEU A 95 -5.90 -3.31 0.11
CA LEU A 95 -4.73 -3.11 0.95
C LEU A 95 -4.82 -4.05 2.14
N ILE A 96 -4.11 -5.16 2.07
CA ILE A 96 -4.17 -6.24 3.04
C ILE A 96 -2.98 -6.13 4.00
N TRP A 97 -3.26 -5.86 5.26
CA TRP A 97 -2.28 -5.93 6.33
C TRP A 97 -2.13 -7.37 6.83
N SER A 98 -0.89 -7.78 7.06
CA SER A 98 -0.56 -9.04 7.72
C SER A 98 0.19 -8.76 9.00
N ARG A 99 -0.19 -9.45 10.08
CA ARG A 99 0.53 -9.38 11.34
C ARG A 99 1.92 -9.98 11.13
N PRO A 100 3.01 -9.32 11.56
CA PRO A 100 4.32 -9.96 11.59
C PRO A 100 4.22 -11.21 12.46
N ASN A 101 4.65 -12.37 11.95
CA ASN A 101 4.85 -13.53 12.80
C ASN A 101 5.98 -13.18 13.78
N ARG A 102 5.68 -13.26 15.07
CA ARG A 102 6.66 -13.17 16.15
C ARG A 102 6.99 -14.61 16.56
N ASP A 103 7.49 -15.38 15.62
CA ASP A 103 8.15 -16.67 15.89
C ASP A 103 9.63 -16.53 15.51
#